data_AF-A0A2S7J647-F1
#
_entry.id   AF-A0A2S7J647-F1
#
_cell.length_a   1.000
_cell.length_b   1.000
_cell.length_c   1.000
_cell.angle_alpha   90.00
_cell.angle_beta   90.00
_cell.angle_gamma   90.00
#
_symmetry.space_group_name_H-M   'P 1'
#
loop_
_entity.id
_entity.type
_entity.pdbx_description
1 polymer ?
#
loop_
_entity_poly.entity_id
_entity_poly.type
_entity_poly.pdbx_seq_one_letter_code
_entity_poly.pdbx_strand_id
1 'polypeptide(L)'
;MKTSIQFPQSSSGAYVGATFVCLGLGTAGFLLGLWNAEMQLNEKGYYFTLLAFGLFAAVSLQKCVRDKLEGIPVSGAYYGICYGAVGLSLLLLATGLWNATLLLSEKGYYAMSFVLALYSAVTVQKNVRDKKDQGAGESRVME
;
A
#
# COMPACT_ATOMS: atom_id res chain seq x y z
N MET A 1 -14.06 38.79 2.84
CA MET A 1 -14.22 37.73 1.82
C MET A 1 -13.15 36.67 2.10
N LYS A 2 -13.48 35.57 2.78
CA LYS A 2 -12.54 34.44 2.96
C LYS A 2 -12.54 33.67 1.65
N THR A 3 -11.54 33.89 0.81
CA THR A 3 -11.29 33.05 -0.36
C THR A 3 -10.85 31.68 0.16
N SER A 4 -11.81 30.78 0.37
CA SER A 4 -11.51 29.38 0.62
C SER A 4 -10.88 28.82 -0.65
N ILE A 5 -9.56 28.66 -0.65
CA ILE A 5 -8.87 27.90 -1.68
C ILE A 5 -9.46 26.49 -1.65
N GLN A 6 -10.31 26.19 -2.64
CA GLN A 6 -10.97 24.91 -2.77
C GLN A 6 -10.00 24.00 -3.53
N PHE A 7 -9.17 23.25 -2.80
CA PHE A 7 -8.32 22.25 -3.42
C PHE A 7 -9.21 21.19 -4.09
N PRO A 8 -8.90 20.79 -5.34
CA PRO A 8 -9.68 19.76 -6.03
C PRO A 8 -9.77 18.53 -5.13
N GLN A 9 -10.99 18.15 -4.78
CA GLN A 9 -11.28 17.03 -3.87
C GLN A 9 -11.05 15.67 -4.53
N SER A 10 -10.80 15.64 -5.83
CA SER A 10 -10.66 14.43 -6.63
C SER A 10 -9.33 14.37 -7.37
N SER A 11 -8.77 13.17 -7.44
CA SER A 11 -7.55 12.91 -8.20
C SER A 11 -7.86 12.81 -9.71
N SER A 12 -7.01 13.43 -10.55
CA SER A 12 -7.10 13.32 -12.01
C SER A 12 -7.05 11.86 -12.48
N GLY A 13 -7.76 11.52 -13.56
CA GLY A 13 -7.73 10.19 -14.17
C GLY A 13 -6.31 9.71 -14.49
N ALA A 14 -5.43 10.61 -14.91
CA ALA A 14 -4.02 10.30 -15.18
C ALA A 14 -3.26 9.89 -13.90
N TYR A 15 -3.49 10.59 -12.78
CA TYR A 15 -2.90 10.22 -11.49
C TYR A 15 -3.39 8.86 -11.03
N VAL A 16 -4.70 8.60 -11.14
CA VAL A 16 -5.27 7.30 -10.78
C VAL A 16 -4.64 6.19 -11.61
N GLY A 17 -4.56 6.35 -12.93
CA GLY A 17 -3.87 5.40 -13.82
C GLY A 17 -2.42 5.17 -13.41
N ALA A 18 -1.66 6.23 -13.17
CA ALA A 18 -0.26 6.13 -12.74
C ALA A 18 -0.11 5.34 -11.43
N THR A 19 -0.98 5.53 -10.45
CA THR A 19 -0.90 4.83 -9.17
C THR A 19 -1.16 3.32 -9.28
N PHE A 20 -2.06 2.90 -10.18
CA PHE A 20 -2.26 1.48 -10.49
C PHE A 20 -1.04 0.88 -11.20
N VAL A 21 -0.43 1.62 -12.12
CA VAL A 21 0.82 1.19 -12.77
C VAL A 21 1.94 1.05 -11.74
N CYS A 22 2.10 2.01 -10.83
CA CYS A 22 3.11 1.93 -9.76
C CYS A 22 2.88 0.73 -8.83
N LEU A 23 1.63 0.43 -8.46
CA LEU A 23 1.29 -0.77 -7.69
C LEU A 23 1.67 -2.04 -8.48
N GLY A 24 1.28 -2.11 -9.75
CA GLY A 24 1.62 -3.21 -10.64
C GLY A 24 3.12 -3.41 -10.79
N LEU A 25 3.89 -2.34 -11.03
CA LEU A 25 5.35 -2.40 -11.17
C LEU A 25 6.05 -2.76 -9.87
N GLY A 26 5.61 -2.23 -8.72
CA GLY A 26 6.17 -2.57 -7.41
C GLY A 26 5.94 -4.05 -7.09
N THR A 27 4.71 -4.53 -7.23
CA THR A 27 4.36 -5.93 -6.96
C THR A 27 4.99 -6.88 -7.98
N ALA A 28 4.81 -6.64 -9.28
CA ALA A 28 5.37 -7.49 -10.32
C ALA A 28 6.90 -7.48 -10.32
N GLY A 29 7.53 -6.32 -10.10
CA GLY A 29 8.98 -6.23 -9.95
C GLY A 29 9.48 -7.10 -8.79
N PHE A 30 8.88 -6.96 -7.61
CA PHE A 30 9.25 -7.79 -6.46
C PHE A 30 9.13 -9.30 -6.76
N LEU A 31 8.04 -9.71 -7.43
CA LEU A 31 7.80 -11.11 -7.82
C LEU A 31 8.75 -11.61 -8.91
N LEU A 32 9.10 -10.77 -9.89
CA LEU A 32 10.07 -11.11 -10.93
C LEU A 32 11.49 -11.26 -10.35
N GLY A 33 11.85 -10.39 -9.40
CA GLY A 33 13.07 -10.55 -8.62
C GLY A 33 13.10 -11.90 -7.92
N LEU A 34 12.01 -12.25 -7.23
CA LEU A 34 11.86 -13.53 -6.53
C LEU A 34 11.98 -14.73 -7.45
N TRP A 35 11.36 -14.65 -8.63
CA TRP A 35 11.44 -15.69 -9.64
C TRP A 35 12.89 -15.93 -10.06
N ASN A 36 13.63 -14.84 -10.32
CA ASN A 36 15.01 -14.89 -10.82
C ASN A 36 16.08 -15.17 -9.76
N ALA A 37 15.82 -14.84 -8.49
CA ALA A 37 16.84 -14.95 -7.44
C ALA A 37 17.26 -16.41 -7.17
N GLU A 38 18.56 -16.63 -6.98
CA GLU A 38 19.12 -17.89 -6.49
C GLU A 38 18.91 -18.01 -4.99
N MET A 39 17.71 -18.43 -4.59
CA MET A 39 17.29 -18.65 -3.21
C MET A 39 16.60 -20.00 -3.06
N GLN A 40 16.64 -20.55 -1.86
CA GLN A 40 15.81 -21.70 -1.54
C GLN A 40 14.31 -21.35 -1.62
N LEU A 41 13.47 -22.34 -1.93
CA LEU A 41 12.04 -22.12 -2.15
C LEU A 41 11.31 -21.58 -0.91
N ASN A 42 11.73 -22.01 0.29
CA ASN A 42 11.23 -21.49 1.57
C ASN A 42 11.58 -20.00 1.78
N GLU A 43 12.78 -19.56 1.40
CA GLU A 43 13.19 -18.15 1.44
C GLU A 43 12.36 -17.33 0.46
N LYS A 44 12.13 -17.84 -0.76
CA LYS A 44 11.23 -17.19 -1.73
C LYS A 44 9.81 -17.06 -1.17
N GLY A 45 9.30 -18.12 -0.55
CA GLY A 45 8.00 -18.13 0.11
C GLY A 45 7.90 -17.12 1.25
N TYR A 46 8.98 -16.94 2.02
CA TYR A 46 9.07 -15.93 3.09
C TYR A 46 8.88 -14.52 2.54
N TYR A 47 9.66 -14.12 1.53
CA TYR A 47 9.55 -12.78 0.94
C TYR A 47 8.23 -12.55 0.21
N PHE A 48 7.71 -13.56 -0.49
CA PHE A 48 6.37 -13.50 -1.09
C PHE A 48 5.29 -13.23 -0.04
N THR A 49 5.35 -13.96 1.07
CA THR A 49 4.41 -13.80 2.19
C THR A 49 4.54 -12.42 2.81
N LEU A 50 5.77 -11.90 2.97
CA LEU A 50 5.97 -10.52 3.43
C LEU A 50 5.34 -9.50 2.51
N LEU A 51 5.47 -9.64 1.18
CA LEU A 51 4.83 -8.74 0.23
C LEU A 51 3.30 -8.76 0.38
N ALA A 52 2.70 -9.94 0.39
CA ALA A 52 1.26 -10.09 0.55
C ALA A 52 0.76 -9.55 1.90
N PHE A 53 1.46 -9.90 2.99
CA PHE A 53 1.14 -9.44 4.33
C PHE A 53 1.29 -7.93 4.48
N GLY A 54 2.38 -7.35 3.96
CA GLY A 54 2.62 -5.91 3.98
C GLY A 54 1.55 -5.14 3.22
N LEU A 55 1.17 -5.59 2.02
CA LEU A 55 0.09 -4.99 1.24
C LEU A 55 -1.23 -5.03 2.00
N PHE A 56 -1.60 -6.19 2.53
CA PHE A 56 -2.81 -6.34 3.35
C PHE A 56 -2.79 -5.43 4.60
N ALA A 57 -1.65 -5.37 5.29
CA ALA A 57 -1.50 -4.55 6.49
C ALA A 57 -1.62 -3.05 6.17
N ALA A 58 -0.97 -2.58 5.10
CA ALA A 58 -1.02 -1.18 4.68
C ALA A 58 -2.44 -0.76 4.27
N VAL A 59 -3.15 -1.63 3.54
CA VAL A 59 -4.57 -1.46 3.20
C VAL A 59 -5.45 -1.38 4.45
N SER A 60 -5.28 -2.33 5.36
CA SER A 60 -6.08 -2.39 6.59
C SER A 60 -5.85 -1.16 7.46
N LEU A 61 -4.59 -0.75 7.62
CA LEU A 61 -4.23 0.44 8.38
C LEU A 61 -4.86 1.70 7.77
N GLN A 62 -4.77 1.88 6.45
CA GLN A 62 -5.37 3.02 5.77
C GLN A 62 -6.88 3.08 5.98
N LYS A 63 -7.57 1.94 5.93
CA LYS A 63 -9.00 1.86 6.24
C LYS A 63 -9.29 2.28 7.69
N CYS A 64 -8.55 1.74 8.66
CA CYS A 64 -8.77 2.08 10.07
C CYS A 64 -8.53 3.56 10.36
N VAL A 65 -7.47 4.16 9.80
CA VAL A 65 -7.18 5.60 9.96
C VAL A 65 -8.30 6.42 9.35
N ARG A 66 -8.76 6.06 8.14
CA ARG A 66 -9.90 6.73 7.49
C ARG A 66 -11.16 6.63 8.34
N ASP A 67 -11.53 5.43 8.75
CA ASP A 67 -12.77 5.18 9.49
C ASP A 67 -12.81 6.03 10.76
N LYS A 68 -11.68 6.17 11.47
CA LYS A 68 -11.56 7.09 12.61
C LYS A 68 -11.77 8.56 12.23
N LEU A 69 -11.24 9.01 11.09
CA LEU A 69 -11.42 10.39 10.60
C LEU A 69 -12.86 10.66 10.16
N GLU A 70 -13.57 9.65 9.65
CA GLU A 70 -14.98 9.71 9.23
C GLU A 70 -15.95 9.47 10.40
N GLY A 71 -15.45 9.26 11.62
CA GLY A 71 -16.27 9.03 12.82
C GLY A 71 -16.87 7.62 12.92
N ILE A 72 -16.42 6.68 12.08
CA ILE A 72 -16.81 5.27 12.12
C ILE A 72 -16.05 4.59 13.27
N PRO A 73 -16.73 3.85 14.16
CA PRO A 73 -16.08 3.24 15.31
C PRO A 73 -15.09 2.15 14.87
N VAL A 74 -13.82 2.31 15.27
CA VAL A 74 -12.74 1.32 15.08
C VAL A 74 -12.22 0.87 16.43
N SER A 75 -12.19 -0.43 16.68
CA SER A 75 -11.62 -0.99 17.90
C SER A 75 -10.16 -0.56 18.08
N GLY A 76 -9.80 -0.06 19.26
CA GLY A 76 -8.44 0.35 19.58
C GLY A 76 -7.42 -0.79 19.44
N ALA A 77 -7.82 -2.01 19.80
CA ALA A 77 -6.98 -3.20 19.62
C ALA A 77 -6.69 -3.49 18.15
N TYR A 78 -7.71 -3.45 17.28
CA TYR A 78 -7.53 -3.66 15.84
C TYR A 78 -6.65 -2.57 15.21
N TYR A 79 -6.85 -1.31 15.60
CA TYR A 79 -6.01 -0.20 15.17
C TYR A 79 -4.53 -0.41 15.52
N GLY A 80 -4.26 -0.85 16.75
CA GLY A 80 -2.91 -1.21 17.20
C GLY A 80 -2.31 -2.38 16.40
N ILE A 81 -3.10 -3.42 16.12
CA ILE A 81 -2.68 -4.56 15.31
C ILE A 81 -2.34 -4.13 13.89
N CYS A 82 -3.11 -3.24 13.25
CA CYS A 82 -2.80 -2.76 11.90
C CYS A 82 -1.45 -2.01 11.84
N TYR A 83 -1.19 -1.13 12.81
CA TYR A 83 0.12 -0.46 12.92
C TYR A 83 1.25 -1.46 13.16
N GLY A 84 1.03 -2.39 14.10
CA GLY A 84 1.98 -3.46 14.40
C GLY A 84 2.28 -4.33 13.19
N ALA A 85 1.28 -4.69 12.39
CA ALA A 85 1.42 -5.51 11.19
C ALA A 85 2.25 -4.82 10.10
N VAL A 86 2.01 -3.53 9.84
CA VAL A 86 2.83 -2.75 8.89
C VAL A 86 4.27 -2.68 9.39
N GLY A 87 4.48 -2.32 10.66
CA GLY A 87 5.81 -2.26 11.27
C GLY A 87 6.54 -3.61 11.22
N LEU A 88 5.84 -4.69 11.54
CA LEU A 88 6.38 -6.04 11.50
C LEU A 88 6.77 -6.46 10.08
N SER A 89 5.95 -6.14 9.07
CA SER A 89 6.28 -6.44 7.67
C SER A 89 7.57 -5.74 7.21
N LEU A 90 7.78 -4.49 7.62
CA LEU A 90 8.98 -3.72 7.30
C LEU A 90 10.20 -4.24 8.06
N LEU A 91 10.04 -4.55 9.35
CA LEU A 91 11.11 -5.11 10.18
C LEU A 91 11.57 -6.47 9.66
N LEU A 92 10.63 -7.36 9.35
CA LEU A 92 10.95 -8.68 8.79
C LEU A 92 11.59 -8.57 7.41
N LEU A 93 11.13 -7.65 6.55
CA LEU A 93 11.80 -7.42 5.28
C LEU A 93 13.25 -6.96 5.49
N ALA A 94 13.46 -5.99 6.40
CA ALA A 94 14.79 -5.46 6.69
C ALA A 94 15.73 -6.55 7.25
N THR A 95 15.27 -7.34 8.22
CA THR A 95 16.09 -8.42 8.81
C THR A 95 16.31 -9.57 7.83
N GLY A 96 15.31 -9.92 7.04
CA GLY A 96 15.41 -10.91 5.97
C GLY A 96 16.48 -10.50 4.94
N LEU A 97 16.37 -9.29 4.39
CA LEU A 97 17.33 -8.78 3.41
C LEU A 97 18.73 -8.61 4.01
N TRP A 98 18.84 -8.23 5.29
CA TRP A 98 20.12 -8.17 5.99
C TRP A 98 20.81 -9.53 5.98
N ASN A 99 20.07 -10.59 6.31
CA ASN A 99 20.58 -11.95 6.43
C ASN A 99 20.72 -12.70 5.09
N ALA A 100 20.03 -12.26 4.03
CA ALA A 100 20.07 -12.92 2.74
C ALA A 100 21.44 -12.84 2.07
N THR A 101 21.86 -13.93 1.44
CA THR A 101 23.07 -14.03 0.60
C THR A 101 22.82 -13.48 -0.81
N LEU A 102 22.29 -12.26 -0.88
CA LEU A 102 22.05 -11.51 -2.10
C LEU A 102 23.11 -10.42 -2.29
N LEU A 103 23.32 -9.99 -3.53
CA LEU A 103 24.07 -8.77 -3.82
C LEU A 103 23.35 -7.56 -3.22
N LEU A 104 24.12 -6.53 -2.86
CA LEU A 104 23.56 -5.31 -2.28
C LEU A 104 22.55 -4.62 -3.21
N SER A 105 22.77 -4.67 -4.52
CA SER A 105 21.85 -4.17 -5.54
C SER A 105 20.51 -4.91 -5.54
N GLU A 106 20.53 -6.24 -5.37
CA GLU A 106 19.31 -7.05 -5.29
C GLU A 106 18.55 -6.78 -4.00
N LYS A 107 19.26 -6.61 -2.87
CA LYS A 107 18.64 -6.19 -1.60
C LYS A 107 17.94 -4.84 -1.76
N GLY A 108 18.61 -3.87 -2.39
CA GLY A 108 18.04 -2.56 -2.70
C GLY A 108 16.83 -2.66 -3.61
N TYR A 109 16.88 -3.53 -4.63
CA TYR A 109 15.77 -3.80 -5.54
C TYR A 109 14.51 -4.29 -4.80
N TYR A 110 14.65 -5.28 -3.91
CA TYR A 110 13.53 -5.78 -3.11
C TYR A 110 12.98 -4.72 -2.15
N ALA A 111 13.85 -3.97 -1.47
CA ALA A 111 13.42 -2.91 -0.57
C ALA A 111 12.61 -1.83 -1.30
N MET A 112 13.11 -1.34 -2.45
CA MET A 112 12.45 -0.29 -3.21
C MET A 112 11.14 -0.75 -3.85
N SER A 113 11.11 -1.95 -4.44
CA SER A 113 9.88 -2.50 -5.04
C SER A 113 8.80 -2.77 -3.99
N PHE A 114 9.17 -3.23 -2.80
CA PHE A 114 8.26 -3.41 -1.67
C PHE A 114 7.67 -2.08 -1.19
N VAL A 115 8.51 -1.07 -0.96
CA VAL A 115 8.05 0.26 -0.52
C VAL A 115 7.15 0.91 -1.58
N LEU A 116 7.53 0.80 -2.87
CA LEU A 116 6.70 1.26 -3.98
C LEU A 116 5.33 0.57 -3.97
N ALA A 117 5.28 -0.75 -3.77
CA ALA A 117 4.04 -1.51 -3.70
C ALA A 117 3.17 -1.06 -2.51
N LEU A 118 3.74 -0.92 -1.31
CA LEU A 118 2.99 -0.48 -0.13
C LEU A 118 2.41 0.94 -0.30
N TYR A 119 3.25 1.89 -0.73
CA TYR A 119 2.83 3.26 -0.94
C TYR A 119 1.74 3.35 -2.02
N SER A 120 1.93 2.64 -3.13
CA SER A 120 0.96 2.62 -4.21
C SER A 120 -0.35 1.96 -3.79
N ALA A 121 -0.32 0.89 -2.98
CA ALA A 121 -1.53 0.23 -2.48
C ALA A 121 -2.38 1.16 -1.61
N VAL A 122 -1.76 1.93 -0.73
CA VAL A 122 -2.43 2.95 0.10
C VAL A 122 -3.04 4.04 -0.79
N THR A 123 -2.31 4.46 -1.83
CA THR A 123 -2.75 5.50 -2.75
C THR A 123 -3.90 5.05 -3.65
N VAL A 124 -3.83 3.82 -4.19
CA VAL A 124 -4.90 3.21 -4.99
C VAL A 124 -6.19 3.11 -4.19
N GLN A 125 -6.13 2.73 -2.91
CA GLN A 125 -7.33 2.70 -2.07
C GLN A 125 -7.96 4.06 -1.86
N LYS A 126 -7.14 5.11 -1.64
CA LYS A 126 -7.65 6.48 -1.56
C LYS A 126 -8.35 6.86 -2.86
N ASN A 127 -7.69 6.63 -4.00
CA ASN A 127 -8.23 6.95 -5.33
C ASN A 127 -9.54 6.22 -5.65
N VAL A 128 -9.62 4.93 -5.35
CA VAL A 128 -10.83 4.11 -5.58
C VAL A 128 -11.98 4.57 -4.67
N ARG A 129 -11.68 4.93 -3.42
CA ARG A 129 -12.67 5.51 -2.50
C ARG A 129 -13.18 6.85 -3.03
N ASP A 130 -12.28 7.77 -3.34
CA ASP A 130 -12.65 9.16 -3.70
C ASP A 130 -13.58 9.19 -4.91
N LYS A 131 -13.37 8.27 -5.87
CA LYS A 131 -14.29 8.09 -7.01
C LYS A 131 -15.68 7.61 -6.60
N LYS A 132 -15.78 6.71 -5.61
CA LYS A 132 -17.06 6.21 -5.12
C LYS A 132 -17.86 7.31 -4.42
N ASP A 133 -17.20 8.13 -3.60
CA ASP A 133 -17.85 9.22 -2.87
C ASP A 133 -18.36 10.32 -3.82
N GLN A 134 -17.66 10.58 -4.92
CA GLN A 134 -18.11 11.48 -6.00
C GLN A 134 -19.40 10.98 -6.67
N GLY A 135 -19.43 9.71 -7.10
CA GLY A 135 -20.62 9.15 -7.74
C GLY A 135 -21.86 9.15 -6.83
N ALA A 136 -21.66 8.96 -5.51
CA ALA A 136 -22.73 9.07 -4.53
C ALA A 136 -23.22 10.52 -4.32
N GLY A 137 -22.31 11.50 -4.42
CA GLY A 137 -22.64 12.93 -4.33
C GLY A 137 -23.44 13.41 -5.53
N GLU A 138 -23.04 13.05 -6.75
CA GLU A 138 -23.75 13.41 -7.99
C GLU A 138 -25.19 12.88 -8.01
N SER A 139 -25.39 11.63 -7.56
CA SER A 139 -26.72 11.01 -7.54
C SER A 139 -27.70 11.72 -6.58
N ARG A 140 -27.21 12.30 -5.46
CA ARG A 140 -28.04 13.05 -4.51
C ARG A 140 -28.39 14.47 -4.96
N VAL A 141 -27.64 15.04 -5.90
CA VAL A 141 -27.94 16.37 -6.45
C VAL A 141 -29.01 16.30 -7.54
N MET A 142 -29.23 15.11 -8.11
CA MET A 142 -30.25 14.88 -9.14
C MET A 142 -31.62 14.44 -8.58
N GLU A 143 -31.73 14.21 -7.27
CA GLU A 143 -32.99 13.98 -6.54
C GLU A 143 -33.50 15.28 -5.90
#